data_AF-A0A150LFX4-F1
#
_entry.id   AF-A0A150LFX4-F1
#
_cell.length_a   1.000
_cell.length_b   1.000
_cell.length_c   1.000
_cell.angle_alpha   90.00
_cell.angle_beta   90.00
_cell.angle_gamma   90.00
#
_symmetry.space_group_name_H-M   'P 1'
#
loop_
_entity.id
_entity.type
_entity.pdbx_description
1 polymer ?
#
loop_
_entity_poly.entity_id
_entity_poly.type
_entity_poly.pdbx_seq_one_letter_code
_entity_poly.pdbx_strand_id
1 'polypeptide(L)' 'MAGQAFWEELTGDPDFYLKIIQLMKNKPQEHSVEFKKAWDAAINRFTREFVETFCDENGNIDWESLVKFNSGKD' A
#
# COMPACT_ATOMS: atom_id res chain seq x y z
N MET A 1 24.03 16.93 0.64
CA MET A 1 24.18 16.26 1.95
C MET A 1 23.14 15.15 2.06
N ALA A 2 23.44 14.02 2.68
CA ALA A 2 22.50 12.89 2.81
C ALA A 2 22.75 12.11 4.12
N GLY A 3 21.77 11.30 4.55
CA GLY A 3 21.90 10.47 5.74
C GLY A 3 21.92 11.29 7.04
N GLN A 4 22.70 10.86 8.02
CA GLN A 4 22.81 11.51 9.33
C GLN A 4 23.04 13.03 9.22
N ALA A 5 24.03 13.45 8.41
CA ALA A 5 24.38 14.86 8.28
C ALA A 5 23.20 15.73 7.82
N PHE A 6 22.38 15.23 6.89
CA PHE A 6 21.18 15.93 6.44
C PHE A 6 20.13 16.06 7.56
N TRP A 7 19.90 14.98 8.31
CA TRP A 7 18.91 14.98 9.37
C TRP A 7 19.35 15.80 10.59
N GLU A 8 20.64 15.79 10.90
CA GLU A 8 21.24 16.61 11.95
C GLU A 8 21.17 18.11 11.59
N GLU A 9 21.43 18.48 10.33
CA GLU A 9 21.29 19.85 9.86
C GLU A 9 19.85 20.37 10.01
N LEU A 10 18.85 19.53 9.72
CA LEU A 10 17.43 19.92 9.83
C LEU A 10 16.89 19.96 11.25
N THR A 11 17.38 19.09 12.13
CA THR A 11 16.74 18.85 13.45
C THR A 11 17.60 19.23 14.64
N GLY A 12 18.91 19.43 14.43
CA GLY A 12 19.90 19.62 15.50
C GLY A 12 20.18 18.34 16.29
N ASP A 13 19.66 17.19 15.86
CA ASP A 13 19.76 15.91 16.55
C ASP A 13 20.54 14.89 15.70
N PRO A 14 21.76 14.51 16.10
CA PRO A 14 22.61 13.58 15.34
C PRO A 14 22.00 12.18 15.24
N ASP A 15 21.12 11.80 16.17
CA ASP A 15 20.49 10.48 16.19
C ASP A 15 19.10 10.48 15.53
N PHE A 16 18.66 11.60 14.94
CA PHE A 16 17.30 11.73 14.41
C PHE A 16 16.97 10.65 13.37
N TYR A 17 17.92 10.30 12.49
CA TYR A 17 17.75 9.26 11.49
C TYR A 17 17.45 7.87 12.11
N LEU A 18 18.01 7.58 13.29
CA LEU A 18 17.71 6.36 14.06
C LEU A 18 16.32 6.44 14.70
N LYS A 19 15.91 7.62 15.18
CA LYS A 19 14.58 7.83 15.74
C LYS A 19 13.49 7.62 14.70
N ILE A 20 13.70 8.05 13.45
CA ILE A 20 12.76 7.79 12.33
C ILE A 20 12.54 6.29 12.16
N ILE A 21 13.61 5.50 12.04
CA ILE A 21 13.46 4.05 11.81
C ILE A 21 12.83 3.33 13.01
N GLN A 22 13.12 3.78 14.24
CA GLN A 22 12.49 3.25 15.45
C GLN A 22 10.99 3.58 15.52
N LEU A 23 10.61 4.81 15.17
CA LEU A 23 9.20 5.22 15.08
C LEU A 23 8.47 4.43 13.99
N MET A 24 9.07 4.29 12.81
CA MET A 24 8.51 3.48 11.72
C MET A 24 8.36 2.00 12.10
N LYS A 25 9.16 1.48 13.03
CA LYS A 25 9.00 0.11 13.52
C LYS A 25 7.81 -0.03 14.47
N ASN A 26 7.66 0.89 15.42
CA ASN A 26 6.73 0.72 16.54
C ASN A 26 5.34 1.32 16.25
N LYS A 27 5.27 2.49 15.61
CA LYS A 27 4.00 3.21 15.37
C LYS A 27 3.02 2.44 14.49
N PRO A 28 3.44 1.77 13.39
CA PRO A 28 2.50 0.99 12.58
C PRO A 28 1.87 -0.18 13.34
N GLN A 29 2.55 -0.72 14.35
CA GLN A 29 2.03 -1.82 15.16
C GLN A 29 0.89 -1.35 16.06
N GLU A 30 0.96 -0.12 16.59
CA GLU A 30 -0.10 0.49 17.42
C GLU A 30 -1.41 0.68 16.63
N HIS A 31 -1.32 1.04 15.35
CA HIS A 31 -2.48 1.27 14.47
C HIS A 31 -2.81 0.07 13.56
N SER A 32 -2.09 -1.04 13.72
CA SER A 32 -2.19 -2.21 12.84
C SER A 32 -3.61 -2.79 12.77
N VAL A 33 -4.35 -2.76 13.87
CA VAL A 33 -5.73 -3.25 13.95
C VAL A 33 -6.69 -2.38 13.15
N GLU A 34 -6.56 -1.06 13.25
CA GLU A 34 -7.38 -0.10 12.49
C GLU A 34 -7.06 -0.16 11.00
N PHE A 35 -5.77 -0.19 10.65
CA PHE A 35 -5.34 -0.35 9.26
C PHE A 35 -5.77 -1.69 8.68
N LYS A 36 -5.73 -2.78 9.45
CA LYS A 36 -6.20 -4.09 9.01
C LYS A 36 -7.68 -4.05 8.64
N LYS A 37 -8.52 -3.42 9.46
CA LYS A 37 -9.96 -3.29 9.16
C LYS A 37 -10.21 -2.53 7.86
N ALA A 38 -9.53 -1.40 7.67
CA ALA A 38 -9.65 -0.61 6.44
C ALA A 38 -9.10 -1.37 5.21
N TRP A 39 -8.01 -2.10 5.40
CA TRP A 39 -7.40 -2.97 4.39
C TRP A 39 -8.34 -4.09 3.96
N ASP A 40 -8.90 -4.85 4.92
CA ASP A 40 -9.84 -5.94 4.65
C ASP A 40 -11.08 -5.42 3.90
N ALA A 41 -11.58 -4.25 4.27
CA ALA A 41 -12.67 -3.59 3.54
C ALA A 41 -12.28 -3.19 2.11
N ALA A 42 -11.04 -2.74 1.89
CA ALA A 42 -10.53 -2.42 0.56
C ALA A 42 -10.38 -3.69 -0.29
N ILE A 43 -9.85 -4.78 0.27
CA ILE A 43 -9.78 -6.09 -0.40
C ILE A 43 -11.17 -6.52 -0.85
N ASN A 44 -12.17 -6.50 0.03
CA ASN A 44 -13.53 -6.91 -0.35
C ASN A 44 -14.12 -6.06 -1.47
N ARG A 45 -13.89 -4.74 -1.44
CA ARG A 45 -14.38 -3.83 -2.49
C ARG A 45 -13.71 -4.13 -3.83
N PHE A 46 -12.38 -4.27 -3.86
CA PHE A 46 -11.64 -4.55 -5.08
C PHE A 46 -11.89 -5.96 -5.62
N THR A 47 -12.06 -6.96 -4.76
CA THR A 47 -12.47 -8.30 -5.17
C THR A 47 -13.85 -8.28 -5.82
N ARG A 48 -14.82 -7.55 -5.24
CA ARG A 48 -16.14 -7.42 -5.85
C ARG A 48 -16.06 -6.74 -7.22
N GLU A 49 -15.38 -5.60 -7.30
CA GLU A 49 -15.21 -4.86 -8.55
C GLU A 49 -14.49 -5.71 -9.62
N PHE A 50 -13.48 -6.48 -9.22
CA PHE A 50 -12.79 -7.41 -10.09
C PHE A 50 -13.74 -8.49 -10.64
N VAL A 51 -14.52 -9.13 -9.77
CA VAL A 51 -15.48 -10.17 -10.17
C VAL A 51 -16.56 -9.60 -11.10
N GLU A 52 -17.09 -8.42 -10.78
CA GLU A 52 -18.12 -7.77 -11.59
C GLU A 52 -17.60 -7.34 -12.97
N THR A 53 -16.30 -7.03 -13.10
CA THR A 53 -15.71 -6.48 -14.33
C THR A 53 -15.01 -7.52 -15.19
N PHE A 54 -14.39 -8.52 -14.57
CA PHE A 54 -13.45 -9.44 -15.23
C PHE A 54 -13.79 -10.92 -15.02
N CYS A 55 -14.97 -11.27 -14.49
CA CYS A 55 -15.42 -12.66 -14.44
C CYS A 55 -16.72 -12.87 -15.25
N ASP A 56 -16.86 -14.06 -15.84
CA ASP A 56 -18.08 -14.50 -16.53
C ASP A 56 -19.20 -14.92 -15.56
N GLU A 57 -20.38 -15.26 -16.08
CA GLU A 57 -21.53 -15.72 -15.28
C GLU A 57 -21.26 -17.01 -14.48
N ASN A 58 -20.23 -17.76 -14.86
CA ASN A 58 -19.79 -18.98 -14.16
C ASN A 58 -18.68 -18.70 -13.13
N GLY A 59 -18.22 -17.45 -13.02
CA GLY A 59 -17.14 -17.02 -12.14
C GLY A 59 -15.72 -17.26 -12.68
N ASN A 60 -15.56 -17.63 -13.95
CA ASN A 60 -14.23 -17.74 -14.57
C ASN A 60 -13.70 -16.37 -14.96
N ILE A 61 -12.39 -16.17 -14.87
CA ILE A 61 -11.77 -14.91 -15.26
C ILE A 61 -11.79 -14.76 -16.78
N ASP A 62 -12.33 -13.65 -17.27
CA ASP A 62 -12.15 -13.14 -18.63
C ASP A 62 -10.77 -12.47 -18.74
N TRP A 63 -9.77 -13.29 -19.10
CA TRP A 63 -8.40 -12.86 -19.24
C TRP A 63 -8.19 -11.86 -20.39
N GLU A 64 -8.99 -11.94 -21.46
CA GLU A 64 -8.86 -11.01 -22.58
C GLU A 64 -9.27 -9.61 -22.16
N SER A 65 -10.40 -9.48 -21.46
CA SER A 65 -10.86 -8.20 -20.89
C SER A 65 -9.84 -7.63 -19.90
N LEU A 66 -9.35 -8.45 -18.97
CA LEU A 66 -8.39 -8.02 -17.96
C LEU A 66 -7.05 -7.53 -18.56
N VAL A 67 -6.48 -8.28 -19.50
CA VAL A 67 -5.21 -7.91 -20.14
C VAL A 67 -5.39 -6.67 -21.01
N LYS A 68 -6.50 -6.56 -21.74
CA LYS A 68 -6.82 -5.36 -22.53
C LYS A 68 -6.98 -4.13 -21.64
N PHE A 69 -7.60 -4.26 -20.47
CA PHE A 69 -7.72 -3.17 -19.51
C PHE A 69 -6.36 -2.71 -18.97
N ASN A 70 -5.49 -3.65 -18.59
CA ASN A 70 -4.21 -3.32 -17.95
C ASN A 70 -3.11 -2.88 -18.94
N SER A 71 -3.10 -3.44 -20.14
CA SER A 71 -1.99 -3.31 -21.10
C SER A 71 -2.43 -2.74 -22.45
N GLY A 72 -3.72 -2.47 -22.63
CA GLY A 72 -4.23 -1.79 -23.81
C GLY A 72 -3.66 -0.38 -23.93
N LYS A 73 -3.47 0.06 -25.17
CA LYS A 73 -3.13 1.46 -25.44
C LYS A 73 -4.38 2.31 -25.24
N ASP A 74 -4.20 3.50 -24.66
CA ASP A 74 -5.23 4.55 -24.59
C ASP A 74 -5.87 4.85 -25.96
#